data_AF-A0AAE9KHS6-F1
#
_entry.id   AF-A0AAE9KHS6-F1
#
_cell.length_a   1.000
_cell.length_b   1.000
_cell.length_c   1.000
_cell.angle_alpha   90.00
_cell.angle_beta   90.00
_cell.angle_gamma   90.00
#
_symmetry.space_group_name_H-M   'P 1'
#
loop_
_entity.id
_entity.type
_entity.pdbx_description
1 polymer ?
#
loop_
_entity_poly.entity_id
_entity_poly.type
_entity_poly.pdbx_seq_one_letter_code
_entity_poly.pdbx_strand_id
1 'polypeptide(L)'
;MKKAICLTLWKSMMLLCVAAYLPTAAAAKLRPEVVFSADQLLEALRGRQINYLHIFSSGNEAVAFANGYINAVATVEARAGRWCGMMTIKPHEVVSRVGDFIVASGADAKNQAADVAVAQALQQLRPCTQPAKKRKRQ
;
A
#
# COMPACT_ATOMS: atom_id res chain seq x y z
N MET A 1 -14.25 21.54 64.08
CA MET A 1 -13.95 20.17 63.62
C MET A 1 -15.08 19.68 62.73
N LYS A 2 -14.88 19.56 61.40
CA LYS A 2 -15.76 18.87 60.40
C LYS A 2 -15.52 19.28 58.92
N LYS A 3 -14.54 20.13 58.61
CA LYS A 3 -14.28 20.57 57.22
C LYS A 3 -13.20 19.77 56.46
N ALA A 4 -12.45 18.89 57.14
CA ALA A 4 -11.23 18.31 56.57
C ALA A 4 -11.38 16.91 55.94
N ILE A 5 -12.50 16.22 56.13
CA ILE A 5 -12.63 14.80 55.73
C ILE A 5 -13.29 14.63 54.34
N CYS A 6 -14.07 15.61 53.89
CA CYS A 6 -14.83 15.48 52.63
C CYS A 6 -14.00 15.80 51.36
N LEU A 7 -12.88 16.52 51.51
CA LEU A 7 -12.04 16.96 50.38
C LEU A 7 -10.95 15.96 49.99
N THR A 8 -10.66 14.96 50.82
CA THR A 8 -9.64 13.94 50.55
C THR A 8 -10.19 12.76 49.75
N LEU A 9 -11.50 12.50 49.79
CA LEU A 9 -12.14 11.41 49.05
C LEU A 9 -12.35 11.74 47.56
N TRP A 10 -12.55 13.00 47.18
CA TRP A 10 -12.63 13.39 45.76
C TRP A 10 -11.29 13.15 45.05
N LYS A 11 -10.17 13.59 45.65
CA LYS A 11 -8.84 13.49 45.03
C LYS A 11 -8.39 12.04 44.78
N SER A 12 -8.82 11.09 45.61
CA SER A 12 -8.45 9.69 45.46
C SER A 12 -9.21 8.96 44.34
N MET A 13 -10.36 9.48 43.88
CA MET A 13 -11.15 8.85 42.80
C MET A 13 -10.71 9.31 41.39
N MET A 14 -9.79 10.28 41.28
CA MET A 14 -9.18 10.65 39.99
C MET A 14 -7.82 10.00 39.76
N LEU A 15 -7.13 9.51 40.80
CA LEU A 15 -5.82 8.88 40.65
C LEU A 15 -5.86 7.41 40.21
N LEU A 16 -7.02 6.75 40.28
CA LEU A 16 -7.18 5.36 39.82
C LEU A 16 -7.52 5.21 38.33
N CYS A 17 -7.84 6.31 37.62
CA CYS A 17 -8.09 6.24 36.17
C CYS A 17 -6.84 6.41 35.30
N VAL A 18 -5.69 6.78 35.87
CA VAL A 18 -4.45 7.04 35.09
C VAL A 18 -3.64 5.76 34.86
N ALA A 19 -3.87 4.69 35.63
CA ALA A 19 -3.20 3.41 35.44
C ALA A 19 -3.81 2.52 34.32
N ALA A 20 -4.96 2.92 33.74
CA ALA A 20 -5.55 2.26 32.58
C ALA A 20 -4.97 2.75 31.23
N TYR A 21 -4.12 3.78 31.26
CA TYR A 21 -3.40 4.31 30.10
C TYR A 21 -1.96 3.80 30.05
N LEU A 22 -1.76 2.50 30.29
CA LEU A 22 -0.64 1.82 29.66
C LEU A 22 -1.07 1.61 28.19
N PRO A 23 -0.43 2.25 27.20
CA PRO A 23 -0.57 1.76 25.85
C PRO A 23 -0.01 0.34 25.90
N THR A 24 -0.89 -0.65 25.79
CA THR A 24 -0.50 -2.01 25.47
C THR A 24 0.33 -1.91 24.19
N ALA A 25 1.66 -1.93 24.37
CA ALA A 25 2.66 -2.08 23.33
C ALA A 25 2.58 -3.52 22.79
N ALA A 26 1.40 -3.86 22.28
CA ALA A 26 1.04 -5.09 21.62
C ALA A 26 -0.32 -4.91 20.92
N ALA A 27 -0.62 -3.71 20.41
CA ALA A 27 -1.25 -3.67 19.11
C ALA A 27 -0.21 -4.23 18.14
N ALA A 28 -0.10 -5.57 18.09
CA ALA A 28 0.36 -6.24 16.89
C ALA A 28 -0.50 -5.63 15.80
N LYS A 29 0.08 -4.67 15.09
CA LYS A 29 -0.51 -3.99 13.94
C LYS A 29 -1.06 -5.16 13.14
N LEU A 30 -2.38 -5.38 13.16
CA LEU A 30 -3.01 -6.29 12.21
C LEU A 30 -2.56 -5.69 10.90
N ARG A 31 -1.52 -6.27 10.29
CA ARG A 31 -1.15 -5.92 8.94
C ARG A 31 -2.45 -6.22 8.20
N PRO A 32 -3.10 -5.23 7.56
CA PRO A 32 -4.28 -5.52 6.77
C PRO A 32 -3.90 -6.73 5.92
N GLU A 33 -4.65 -7.81 6.08
CA GLU A 33 -4.36 -9.07 5.41
C GLU A 33 -4.18 -8.74 3.93
N VAL A 34 -2.95 -8.86 3.43
CA VAL A 34 -2.64 -8.47 2.06
C VAL A 34 -3.31 -9.50 1.16
N VAL A 35 -4.53 -9.18 0.71
CA VAL A 35 -5.38 -10.09 -0.08
C VAL A 35 -4.72 -10.44 -1.43
N PHE A 36 -3.91 -9.53 -1.96
CA PHE A 36 -3.16 -9.73 -3.20
C PHE A 36 -1.81 -8.98 -3.15
N SER A 37 -0.73 -9.73 -2.99
CA SER A 37 0.63 -9.21 -2.84
C SER A 37 1.36 -9.03 -4.18
N ALA A 38 2.44 -8.26 -4.15
CA ALA A 38 3.30 -8.07 -5.33
C ALA A 38 3.93 -9.39 -5.82
N ASP A 39 4.31 -10.29 -4.91
CA ASP A 39 4.81 -11.62 -5.27
C ASP A 39 3.73 -12.45 -5.99
N GLN A 40 2.50 -12.41 -5.48
CA GLN A 40 1.36 -13.06 -6.12
C GLN A 40 1.11 -12.47 -7.53
N LEU A 41 1.16 -11.14 -7.69
CA LEU A 41 1.08 -10.52 -9.02
C LEU A 41 2.19 -11.01 -9.96
N LEU A 42 3.43 -11.15 -9.48
CA LEU A 42 4.55 -11.68 -10.25
C LEU A 42 4.34 -13.14 -10.66
N GLU A 43 3.79 -13.97 -9.80
CA GLU A 43 3.45 -15.35 -10.12
C GLU A 43 2.33 -15.43 -11.18
N ALA A 44 1.31 -14.56 -11.12
CA ALA A 44 0.30 -14.48 -12.19
C ALA A 44 0.89 -14.00 -13.52
N LEU A 45 1.83 -13.04 -13.51
CA LEU A 45 2.55 -12.63 -14.73
C LEU A 45 3.35 -13.78 -15.36
N ARG A 46 3.75 -14.77 -14.56
CA ARG A 46 4.43 -16.01 -14.99
C ARG A 46 3.46 -17.11 -15.41
N GLY A 47 2.15 -16.83 -15.41
CA GLY A 47 1.09 -17.81 -15.69
C GLY A 47 0.93 -18.87 -14.62
N ARG A 48 1.39 -18.60 -13.38
CA ARG A 48 1.22 -19.53 -12.27
C ARG A 48 -0.07 -19.26 -11.52
N GLN A 49 -0.65 -20.35 -11.02
CA GLN A 49 -1.83 -20.30 -10.17
C GLN A 49 -1.49 -19.67 -8.82
N ILE A 50 -2.41 -18.83 -8.32
CA ILE A 50 -2.26 -18.17 -7.03
C ILE A 50 -3.18 -18.85 -6.03
N ASN A 51 -2.57 -19.60 -5.10
CA ASN A 51 -3.25 -20.51 -4.18
C ASN A 51 -4.37 -19.88 -3.35
N TYR A 52 -4.35 -18.57 -3.10
CA TYR A 52 -5.34 -17.94 -2.23
C TYR A 52 -6.66 -17.62 -2.93
N LEU A 53 -6.61 -17.43 -4.26
CA LEU A 53 -7.75 -16.90 -4.97
C LEU A 53 -8.42 -17.94 -5.89
N HIS A 54 -7.73 -19.02 -6.28
CA HIS A 54 -8.24 -20.08 -7.18
C HIS A 54 -9.09 -19.57 -8.37
N ILE A 55 -8.84 -18.33 -8.83
CA ILE A 55 -9.73 -17.64 -9.78
C ILE A 55 -9.44 -18.00 -11.22
N PHE A 56 -8.32 -18.67 -11.48
CA PHE A 56 -7.83 -18.92 -12.83
C PHE A 56 -7.93 -20.40 -13.16
N SER A 57 -8.62 -20.71 -14.26
CA SER A 57 -8.69 -22.05 -14.83
C SER A 57 -7.45 -22.39 -15.68
N SER A 58 -6.64 -21.39 -16.05
CA SER A 58 -5.40 -21.58 -16.81
C SER A 58 -4.32 -20.52 -16.54
N GLY A 59 -3.09 -20.79 -16.96
CA GLY A 59 -2.00 -19.81 -16.90
C GLY A 59 -2.24 -18.57 -17.78
N ASN A 60 -2.93 -18.73 -18.91
CA ASN A 60 -3.30 -17.60 -19.77
C ASN A 60 -4.28 -16.65 -19.08
N GLU A 61 -5.22 -17.18 -18.30
CA GLU A 61 -6.13 -16.37 -17.49
C GLU A 61 -5.41 -15.62 -16.37
N ALA A 62 -4.44 -16.27 -15.71
CA ALA A 62 -3.61 -15.62 -14.71
C ALA A 62 -2.81 -14.43 -15.31
N VAL A 63 -2.21 -14.63 -16.49
CA VAL A 63 -1.50 -13.56 -17.21
C VAL A 63 -2.45 -12.45 -17.62
N ALA A 64 -3.62 -12.79 -18.18
CA ALA A 64 -4.63 -11.81 -18.59
C ALA A 64 -5.12 -10.98 -17.40
N PHE A 65 -5.35 -11.61 -16.25
CA PHE A 65 -5.70 -10.93 -15.01
C PHE A 65 -4.59 -9.98 -14.54
N ALA A 66 -3.34 -10.44 -14.47
CA ALA A 66 -2.23 -9.59 -14.05
C ALA A 66 -2.05 -8.36 -14.95
N ASN A 67 -2.16 -8.56 -16.27
CA ASN A 67 -2.12 -7.47 -17.25
C ASN A 67 -3.27 -6.49 -17.02
N GLY A 68 -4.50 -6.98 -16.80
CA GLY A 68 -5.67 -6.17 -16.50
C GLY A 68 -5.50 -5.37 -15.20
N TYR A 69 -5.02 -6.02 -14.15
CA TYR A 69 -4.77 -5.43 -12.84
C TYR A 69 -3.77 -4.25 -12.94
N ILE A 70 -2.63 -4.47 -13.60
CA ILE A 70 -1.61 -3.42 -13.79
C ILE A 70 -2.19 -2.24 -14.57
N ASN A 71 -2.91 -2.50 -15.66
CA ASN A 71 -3.52 -1.43 -16.46
C ASN A 71 -4.61 -0.66 -15.69
N ALA A 72 -5.36 -1.32 -14.82
CA ALA A 72 -6.35 -0.67 -13.96
C ALA A 72 -5.67 0.28 -12.95
N VAL A 73 -4.64 -0.20 -12.23
CA VAL A 73 -3.87 0.65 -11.30
C VAL A 73 -3.21 1.81 -12.05
N ALA A 74 -2.60 1.52 -13.21
CA ALA A 74 -2.03 2.53 -14.08
C ALA A 74 -3.05 3.62 -14.46
N THR A 75 -4.29 3.24 -14.79
CA THR A 75 -5.37 4.19 -15.06
C THR A 75 -5.73 5.06 -13.86
N VAL A 76 -5.79 4.47 -12.66
CA VAL A 76 -6.04 5.20 -11.42
C VAL A 76 -4.91 6.20 -11.14
N GLU A 77 -3.65 5.76 -11.24
CA GLU A 77 -2.47 6.60 -11.00
C GLU A 77 -2.34 7.75 -12.02
N ALA A 78 -2.70 7.50 -13.29
CA ALA A 78 -2.74 8.53 -14.32
C ALA A 78 -3.82 9.58 -14.05
N ARG A 79 -5.05 9.14 -13.72
CA ARG A 79 -6.15 10.05 -13.38
C ARG A 79 -5.87 10.87 -12.13
N ALA A 80 -5.12 10.31 -11.19
CA ALA A 80 -4.66 11.02 -10.00
C ALA A 80 -3.48 11.97 -10.26
N GLY A 81 -2.98 12.05 -11.49
CA GLY A 81 -1.83 12.90 -11.85
C GLY A 81 -0.53 12.45 -11.19
N ARG A 82 -0.44 11.20 -10.75
CA ARG A 82 0.77 10.63 -10.15
C ARG A 82 1.67 10.01 -11.22
N TRP A 83 1.11 9.37 -12.23
CA TRP A 83 1.86 8.75 -13.34
C TRP A 83 1.49 9.36 -14.69
N CYS A 84 2.49 9.70 -15.51
CA CYS A 84 2.29 10.42 -16.77
C CYS A 84 2.67 9.58 -18.02
N GLY A 85 2.77 8.26 -17.88
CA GLY A 85 3.14 7.36 -18.97
C GLY A 85 1.96 6.87 -19.83
N MET A 86 0.70 7.07 -19.42
CA MET A 86 -0.48 6.42 -20.05
C MET A 86 -0.57 6.60 -21.57
N MET A 87 -0.22 7.78 -22.09
CA MET A 87 -0.30 8.10 -23.52
C MET A 87 1.03 7.91 -24.26
N THR A 88 2.12 7.60 -23.56
CA THR A 88 3.48 7.63 -24.11
C THR A 88 4.22 6.31 -23.99
N ILE A 89 3.75 5.39 -23.14
CA ILE A 89 4.33 4.08 -22.89
C ILE A 89 3.29 3.03 -23.23
N LYS A 90 3.68 2.01 -24.00
CA LYS A 90 2.74 0.96 -24.42
C LYS A 90 2.34 0.09 -23.21
N PRO A 91 1.10 -0.42 -23.16
CA PRO A 91 0.66 -1.25 -22.02
C PRO A 91 1.58 -2.43 -21.70
N HIS A 92 2.10 -3.13 -22.71
CA HIS A 92 3.02 -4.26 -22.49
C HIS A 92 4.39 -3.82 -21.95
N GLU A 93 4.86 -2.61 -22.27
CA GLU A 93 6.08 -2.05 -21.70
C GLU A 93 5.85 -1.70 -20.22
N VAL A 94 4.68 -1.15 -19.86
CA VAL A 94 4.31 -0.91 -18.46
C VAL A 94 4.31 -2.22 -17.67
N VAL A 95 3.65 -3.26 -18.18
CA VAL A 95 3.63 -4.59 -17.55
C VAL A 95 5.04 -5.14 -17.34
N SER A 96 5.87 -5.09 -18.38
CA SER A 96 7.26 -5.56 -18.32
C SER A 96 8.05 -4.85 -17.22
N ARG A 97 7.96 -3.51 -17.17
CA ARG A 97 8.68 -2.68 -16.17
C ARG A 97 8.18 -2.90 -14.75
N VAL A 98 6.89 -3.14 -14.56
CA VAL A 98 6.34 -3.53 -13.26
C VAL A 98 6.89 -4.89 -12.84
N GLY A 99 6.94 -5.87 -13.76
CA GLY A 99 7.55 -7.17 -13.48
C GLY A 99 9.01 -7.05 -13.04
N ASP A 100 9.81 -6.28 -13.79
CA ASP A 100 11.21 -6.01 -13.45
C ASP A 100 11.37 -5.36 -12.06
N PHE A 101 10.52 -4.38 -11.74
CA PHE A 101 10.53 -3.71 -10.45
C PHE A 101 10.27 -4.70 -9.30
N ILE A 102 9.27 -5.58 -9.43
CA ILE A 102 8.93 -6.56 -8.39
C ILE A 102 10.03 -7.63 -8.28
N VAL A 103 10.64 -8.04 -9.40
CA VAL A 103 11.78 -8.98 -9.39
C VAL A 103 12.97 -8.39 -8.64
N ALA A 104 13.31 -7.13 -8.93
CA ALA A 104 14.40 -6.40 -8.29
C ALA A 104 14.09 -6.01 -6.83
N SER A 105 12.82 -6.08 -6.42
CA SER A 105 12.39 -5.76 -5.07
C SER A 105 12.81 -6.85 -4.06
N GLY A 106 13.31 -6.42 -2.90
CA GLY A 106 13.57 -7.30 -1.77
C GLY A 106 12.30 -7.91 -1.17
N ALA A 107 12.45 -8.82 -0.21
CA ALA A 107 11.33 -9.58 0.39
C ALA A 107 10.21 -8.67 0.93
N ASP A 108 10.55 -7.53 1.55
CA ASP A 108 9.55 -6.59 2.10
C ASP A 108 8.65 -5.99 1.01
N ALA A 109 9.23 -5.63 -0.14
CA ALA A 109 8.48 -5.05 -1.27
C ALA A 109 7.75 -6.12 -2.10
N LYS A 110 8.11 -7.40 -1.99
CA LYS A 110 7.33 -8.52 -2.54
C LYS A 110 6.10 -8.84 -1.69
N ASN A 111 6.20 -8.65 -0.37
CA ASN A 111 5.11 -8.85 0.58
C ASN A 111 4.12 -7.68 0.67
N GLN A 112 4.41 -6.55 0.02
CA GLN A 112 3.48 -5.41 -0.02
C GLN A 112 2.28 -5.70 -0.93
N ALA A 113 1.20 -4.92 -0.76
CA ALA A 113 0.04 -5.00 -1.64
C ALA A 113 0.42 -4.70 -3.10
N ALA A 114 -0.14 -5.46 -4.03
CA ALA A 114 0.24 -5.40 -5.44
C ALA A 114 0.02 -4.00 -6.05
N ASP A 115 -1.06 -3.32 -5.71
CA ASP A 115 -1.36 -1.95 -6.14
C ASP A 115 -0.29 -0.95 -5.70
N VAL A 116 0.20 -1.07 -4.46
CA VAL A 116 1.29 -0.25 -3.93
C VAL A 116 2.58 -0.48 -4.73
N ALA A 117 2.92 -1.74 -5.01
CA ALA A 117 4.11 -2.08 -5.80
C ALA A 117 4.01 -1.56 -7.24
N VAL A 118 2.84 -1.71 -7.87
CA VAL A 118 2.57 -1.19 -9.21
C VAL A 118 2.69 0.33 -9.22
N ALA A 119 2.07 1.04 -8.27
CA ALA A 119 2.17 2.49 -8.17
C ALA A 119 3.63 2.95 -8.02
N GLN A 120 4.43 2.30 -7.17
CA GLN A 120 5.85 2.59 -7.02
C GLN A 120 6.63 2.39 -8.33
N ALA A 121 6.39 1.28 -9.03
CA ALA A 121 7.01 1.02 -10.33
C ALA A 121 6.66 2.10 -11.37
N LEU A 122 5.39 2.52 -11.42
CA LEU A 122 4.92 3.58 -12.30
C LEU A 122 5.59 4.93 -12.00
N GLN A 123 5.78 5.24 -10.71
CA GLN A 123 6.52 6.44 -10.28
C GLN A 123 7.98 6.41 -10.72
N GLN A 124 8.65 5.25 -10.66
CA GLN A 124 10.02 5.12 -11.15
C GLN A 124 10.10 5.20 -12.67
N LEU A 125 9.09 4.67 -13.36
CA LEU A 125 9.06 4.63 -14.81
C LEU A 125 8.81 6.02 -15.42
N ARG A 126 7.79 6.73 -14.95
CA ARG A 126 7.41 8.05 -15.49
C ARG A 126 6.60 8.87 -14.48
N PRO A 127 7.24 9.54 -13.51
CA PRO A 127 6.53 10.40 -12.59
C PRO A 127 5.94 11.59 -13.36
N CYS A 128 4.80 12.10 -12.92
CA CYS A 128 4.32 13.38 -13.39
C CYS A 128 5.19 14.49 -12.81
N THR A 129 5.88 15.27 -13.65
CA THR A 129 6.62 16.45 -13.20
C THR A 129 5.60 17.47 -12.68
N GLN A 130 5.55 17.68 -11.36
CA GLN A 130 4.87 18.88 -10.85
C GLN A 130 5.63 20.11 -11.35
N PRO A 131 4.95 21.14 -11.89
CA PRO A 131 5.64 22.36 -12.25
C PRO A 131 6.37 22.87 -11.01
N ALA A 132 7.68 23.07 -11.12
CA ALA A 132 8.47 23.68 -10.07
C ALA A 132 7.79 25.01 -9.72
N LYS A 133 7.21 25.13 -8.51
CA LYS A 133 6.69 26.40 -8.03
C LYS A 133 7.82 27.40 -8.17
N LYS A 134 7.71 28.34 -9.13
CA LYS A 134 8.62 29.49 -9.21
C LYS A 134 8.53 30.18 -7.87
N ARG A 135 9.51 29.95 -6.98
CA ARG A 135 9.73 30.79 -5.81
C ARG A 135 9.94 32.19 -6.38
N LYS A 136 8.94 33.07 -6.26
CA LYS A 136 9.15 34.51 -6.45
C LYS A 136 10.29 34.87 -5.50
N ARG A 137 11.47 35.18 -6.04
CA ARG A 137 12.48 35.96 -5.32
C ARG A 137 11.79 37.29 -5.00
N GLN A 138 11.51 37.50 -3.72
CA GLN A 138 11.25 38.82 -3.17
C GLN A 138 12.54 39.60 -3.13
#